data_AF-A0AA35U261-F1
#
_entry.id   AF-A0AA35U261-F1
#
_cell.length_a   1.000
_cell.length_b   1.000
_cell.length_c   1.000
_cell.angle_alpha   90.00
_cell.angle_beta   90.00
_cell.angle_gamma   90.00
#
_symmetry.space_group_name_H-M   'P 1'
#
loop_
_entity.id
_entity.type
_entity.pdbx_description
1 polymer ?
#
loop_
_entity_poly.entity_id
_entity_poly.type
_entity_poly.pdbx_seq_one_letter_code
_entity_poly.pdbx_strand_id
1 'polypeptide(L)'
;MTFVWSRGRQLLILLWKNFLLQVRRPIGTVVELLIPPVACMVVITLRFTLFEVENRCHLTFDPDPLTLPVPQSVYQIYYAPNTSQAANEVAAFLRDQEFYWSVKGVASEQELVDELTTINPPAPPISLDDDCGGGGGNVSVGCFVGGAGVVFVGLEGDSLEYTLRLRHEVGDSDTWHTRETSFWLQRPGARVTDNAYLAEGFLHLQNRVARALVDWSTEKANISSPPVQVSVKQIPYPSYHIDTFLNWNAAILPLLLIMAFIYTAGMFTKELVLEKETRIRESMLMMGLKQWVLWTTWFIKQFLFLFVSSLIVAILLKVASDTLICQSCP
;
A
#
# COMPACT_ATOMS: atom_id res chain seq x y z
N MET A 1 -68.42 -4.97 -20.51
CA MET A 1 -67.65 -5.12 -19.26
C MET A 1 -66.17 -4.91 -19.58
N THR A 2 -65.64 -3.72 -19.34
CA THR A 2 -64.19 -3.46 -19.47
C THR A 2 -63.50 -4.05 -18.25
N PHE A 3 -62.81 -5.19 -18.44
CA PHE A 3 -62.00 -5.80 -17.41
C PHE A 3 -60.81 -4.86 -17.13
N VAL A 4 -60.91 -4.01 -16.12
CA VAL A 4 -59.80 -3.13 -15.71
C VAL A 4 -58.76 -4.02 -15.02
N TRP A 5 -57.76 -4.45 -15.78
CA TRP A 5 -56.65 -5.22 -15.25
C TRP A 5 -55.87 -4.40 -14.22
N SER A 6 -55.51 -5.01 -13.09
CA SER A 6 -54.65 -4.37 -12.10
C SER A 6 -53.26 -4.11 -12.71
N ARG A 7 -52.63 -2.99 -12.34
CA ARG A 7 -51.31 -2.57 -12.88
C ARG A 7 -50.23 -3.66 -12.72
N GLY A 8 -50.31 -4.48 -11.67
CA GLY A 8 -49.40 -5.60 -11.44
C GLY A 8 -49.54 -6.72 -12.48
N ARG A 9 -50.77 -7.08 -12.88
CA ARG A 9 -50.98 -8.09 -13.93
C ARG A 9 -50.52 -7.57 -15.30
N GLN A 10 -50.69 -6.28 -15.59
CA GLN A 10 -50.16 -5.67 -16.82
C GLN A 10 -48.62 -5.81 -16.89
N LEU A 11 -47.93 -5.53 -15.79
CA LEU A 11 -46.47 -5.69 -15.69
C LEU A 11 -46.04 -7.15 -15.90
N LEU A 12 -46.74 -8.10 -15.29
CA LEU A 12 -46.43 -9.53 -15.39
C LEU A 12 -46.60 -10.06 -16.83
N ILE A 13 -47.65 -9.60 -17.54
CA ILE A 13 -47.87 -9.94 -18.96
C ILE A 13 -46.75 -9.37 -19.84
N LEU A 14 -46.29 -8.15 -19.57
CA LEU A 14 -45.20 -7.54 -20.34
C LEU A 14 -43.85 -8.21 -20.07
N LEU A 15 -43.59 -8.61 -18.83
CA LEU A 15 -42.42 -9.42 -18.50
C LEU A 15 -42.47 -10.76 -19.22
N TRP A 16 -43.64 -11.41 -19.22
CA TRP A 16 -43.84 -12.64 -19.98
C TRP A 16 -43.62 -12.44 -21.49
N LYS A 17 -44.14 -11.35 -22.06
CA LYS A 17 -43.88 -10.96 -23.47
C LYS A 17 -42.37 -10.88 -23.72
N ASN A 18 -41.66 -10.12 -22.89
CA ASN A 18 -40.22 -9.87 -23.08
C ASN A 18 -39.38 -11.14 -22.86
N PHE A 19 -39.72 -11.96 -21.87
CA PHE A 19 -39.06 -13.24 -21.63
C PHE A 19 -39.30 -14.21 -22.80
N LEU A 20 -40.53 -14.28 -23.30
CA LEU A 20 -40.88 -15.16 -24.41
C LEU A 20 -40.22 -14.71 -25.73
N LEU A 21 -40.10 -13.41 -25.96
CA LEU A 21 -39.32 -12.86 -27.09
C LEU A 21 -37.85 -13.26 -27.00
N GLN A 22 -37.29 -13.27 -25.80
CA GLN A 22 -35.92 -13.68 -25.55
C GLN A 22 -35.73 -15.19 -25.81
N VAL A 23 -36.62 -16.05 -25.28
CA VAL A 23 -36.59 -17.51 -25.51
C VAL A 23 -36.73 -17.88 -27.00
N ARG A 24 -37.43 -17.08 -27.79
CA ARG A 24 -37.55 -17.27 -29.25
C ARG A 24 -36.28 -16.96 -30.04
N ARG A 25 -35.25 -16.37 -29.43
CA ARG A 25 -33.93 -16.11 -30.03
C ARG A 25 -32.83 -16.93 -29.31
N PRO A 26 -32.92 -18.27 -29.30
CA PRO A 26 -32.11 -19.12 -28.42
C PRO A 26 -30.61 -18.98 -28.63
N ILE A 27 -30.16 -18.79 -29.88
CA ILE A 27 -28.73 -18.64 -30.19
C ILE A 27 -28.19 -17.33 -29.61
N GLY A 28 -28.92 -16.22 -29.81
CA GLY A 28 -28.49 -14.91 -29.32
C GLY A 28 -28.45 -14.86 -27.80
N THR A 29 -29.42 -15.47 -27.12
CA THR A 29 -29.49 -15.49 -25.66
C THR A 29 -28.43 -16.36 -25.02
N VAL A 30 -28.14 -17.52 -25.60
CA VAL A 30 -27.04 -18.38 -25.15
C VAL A 30 -25.70 -17.67 -25.31
N VAL A 31 -25.46 -17.03 -26.45
CA VAL A 31 -24.25 -16.23 -26.69
C VAL A 31 -24.14 -15.09 -25.68
N GLU A 32 -25.21 -14.31 -25.48
CA GLU A 32 -25.22 -13.18 -24.54
C GLU A 32 -24.96 -13.62 -23.08
N LEU A 33 -25.51 -14.77 -22.68
CA LEU A 33 -25.33 -15.34 -21.34
C LEU A 33 -23.93 -15.94 -21.12
N LEU A 34 -23.35 -16.55 -22.15
CA LEU A 34 -22.08 -17.27 -22.04
C LEU A 34 -20.85 -16.39 -22.30
N ILE A 35 -20.98 -15.26 -23.01
CA ILE A 35 -19.83 -14.39 -23.30
C ILE A 35 -19.09 -13.95 -22.01
N PRO A 36 -19.75 -13.40 -20.98
CA PRO A 36 -19.03 -12.97 -19.77
C PRO A 36 -18.35 -14.13 -19.01
N PRO A 37 -19.01 -15.28 -18.77
CA PRO A 37 -18.36 -16.46 -18.22
C PRO A 37 -17.18 -16.96 -19.05
N VAL A 38 -17.30 -17.01 -20.38
CA VAL A 38 -16.22 -17.49 -21.27
C VAL A 38 -15.02 -16.55 -21.23
N ALA A 39 -15.24 -15.24 -21.29
CA ALA A 39 -14.16 -14.26 -21.14
C ALA A 39 -13.47 -14.39 -19.78
N CYS A 40 -14.24 -14.61 -18.72
CA CYS A 40 -13.70 -14.84 -17.38
C CYS A 40 -12.88 -16.14 -17.31
N MET A 41 -13.34 -17.21 -17.95
CA MET A 41 -12.59 -18.47 -18.06
C MET A 41 -11.27 -18.31 -18.82
N VAL A 42 -11.24 -17.49 -19.88
CA VAL A 42 -9.99 -17.17 -20.59
C VAL A 42 -9.00 -16.47 -19.66
N VAL A 43 -9.45 -15.49 -18.88
CA VAL A 43 -8.59 -14.79 -17.90
C VAL A 43 -8.09 -15.75 -16.82
N ILE A 44 -8.96 -16.61 -16.28
CA ILE A 44 -8.60 -17.59 -15.25
C ILE A 44 -7.59 -18.61 -15.80
N THR A 45 -7.80 -19.12 -17.01
CA THR A 45 -6.88 -20.07 -17.64
C THR A 45 -5.52 -19.44 -17.94
N LEU A 46 -5.48 -18.20 -18.45
CA LEU A 46 -4.24 -17.45 -18.64
C LEU A 46 -3.48 -17.27 -17.32
N ARG A 47 -4.19 -16.96 -16.22
CA ARG A 47 -3.57 -16.86 -14.88
C ARG A 47 -2.92 -18.19 -14.49
N PHE A 48 -3.66 -19.29 -14.56
CA PHE A 48 -3.16 -20.61 -14.13
C PHE A 48 -2.03 -21.16 -15.00
N THR A 49 -1.97 -20.83 -16.31
CA THR A 49 -0.93 -21.37 -17.20
C THR A 49 0.33 -20.51 -17.26
N LEU A 50 0.21 -19.19 -17.06
CA LEU A 50 1.35 -18.26 -17.19
C LEU A 50 1.95 -17.86 -15.85
N PHE A 51 1.20 -17.95 -14.75
CA PHE A 51 1.62 -17.43 -13.45
C PHE A 51 1.32 -18.43 -12.34
N GLU A 52 2.36 -19.10 -11.85
CA GLU A 52 2.27 -19.91 -10.65
C GLU A 52 2.18 -19.01 -9.41
N VAL A 53 1.27 -19.36 -8.48
CA VAL A 53 1.16 -18.69 -7.19
C VAL A 53 2.23 -19.27 -6.28
N GLU A 54 3.12 -18.42 -5.77
CA GLU A 54 4.18 -18.86 -4.86
C GLU A 54 3.67 -18.83 -3.42
N ASN A 55 3.77 -19.97 -2.72
CA ASN A 55 3.42 -20.07 -1.31
C ASN A 55 4.66 -19.80 -0.46
N ARG A 56 4.64 -18.72 0.32
CA ARG A 56 5.68 -18.40 1.27
C ARG A 56 5.21 -18.77 2.67
N CYS A 57 6.01 -19.57 3.37
CA CYS A 57 5.72 -19.90 4.76
C CYS A 57 6.03 -18.70 5.67
N HIS A 58 5.75 -18.86 6.97
CA HIS A 58 5.97 -17.80 7.94
C HIS A 58 7.38 -17.21 7.81
N LEU A 59 7.48 -15.88 7.76
CA LEU A 59 8.74 -15.18 7.62
C LEU A 59 9.18 -14.68 8.98
N THR A 60 10.37 -15.09 9.40
CA THR A 60 11.03 -14.59 10.61
C THR A 60 12.31 -13.87 10.21
N PHE A 61 12.68 -12.89 11.02
CA PHE A 61 13.85 -12.06 10.82
C PHE A 61 14.81 -12.22 12.00
N ASP A 62 16.10 -12.16 11.73
CA ASP A 62 17.12 -12.16 12.77
C ASP A 62 17.20 -10.78 13.44
N PRO A 63 17.53 -10.70 14.74
CA PRO A 63 17.72 -9.43 15.42
C PRO A 63 19.00 -8.74 14.94
N ASP A 64 18.88 -7.47 14.58
CA ASP A 64 19.99 -6.62 14.17
C ASP A 64 20.45 -5.76 15.36
N PRO A 65 21.69 -5.92 15.86
CA PRO A 65 22.21 -5.03 16.88
C PRO A 65 22.39 -3.62 16.29
N LEU A 66 21.92 -2.58 16.99
CA LEU A 66 22.11 -1.19 16.58
C LEU A 66 23.55 -0.71 16.81
N THR A 67 24.51 -1.37 16.15
CA THR A 67 25.94 -1.03 16.16
C THR A 67 26.28 -0.21 14.93
N LEU A 68 27.05 0.87 15.12
CA LEU A 68 27.50 1.68 14.01
C LEU A 68 28.54 0.91 13.18
N PRO A 69 28.45 0.93 11.84
CA PRO A 69 29.51 0.39 11.00
C PRO A 69 30.78 1.23 11.14
N VAL A 70 31.94 0.62 10.85
CA VAL A 70 33.22 1.35 10.83
C VAL A 70 33.21 2.27 9.60
N PRO A 71 33.28 3.61 9.78
CA PRO A 71 33.16 4.50 8.65
C PRO A 71 34.50 4.70 7.94
N GLN A 72 34.47 5.10 6.66
CA GLN A 72 35.69 5.55 5.96
C GLN A 72 36.12 6.96 6.39
N SER A 73 35.15 7.77 6.85
CA SER A 73 35.35 9.14 7.35
C SER A 73 34.72 9.32 8.75
N VAL A 74 35.27 10.21 9.58
CA VAL A 74 34.75 10.43 10.94
C VAL A 74 33.33 10.99 10.89
N TYR A 75 32.36 10.33 11.55
CA TYR A 75 30.98 10.81 11.63
C TYR A 75 30.94 12.19 12.29
N GLN A 76 30.41 13.20 11.59
CA GLN A 76 30.24 14.56 12.14
C GLN A 76 28.87 14.67 12.79
N ILE A 77 28.82 15.03 14.07
CA ILE A 77 27.58 15.28 14.80
C ILE A 77 27.58 16.73 15.28
N TYR A 78 26.53 17.45 14.96
CA TYR A 78 26.26 18.79 15.41
C TYR A 78 25.17 18.76 16.46
N TYR A 79 25.29 19.55 17.53
CA TYR A 79 24.21 19.72 18.49
C TYR A 79 23.93 21.20 18.75
N ALA A 80 22.68 21.51 19.08
CA ALA A 80 22.25 22.85 19.45
C ALA A 80 21.19 22.78 20.56
N PRO A 81 21.10 23.76 21.49
CA PRO A 81 21.99 24.92 21.61
C PRO A 81 23.20 24.64 22.52
N ASN A 82 24.37 25.14 22.12
CA ASN A 82 25.60 25.10 22.93
C ASN A 82 25.58 26.06 24.13
N THR A 83 24.56 26.91 24.24
CA THR A 83 24.39 27.86 25.36
C THR A 83 23.86 27.18 26.61
N SER A 84 23.14 26.07 26.48
CA SER A 84 22.58 25.35 27.63
C SER A 84 23.61 24.40 28.24
N GLN A 85 23.76 24.45 29.56
CA GLN A 85 24.70 23.58 30.28
C GLN A 85 24.31 22.10 30.11
N ALA A 86 23.01 21.79 30.19
CA ALA A 86 22.50 20.44 30.04
C ALA A 86 22.83 19.83 28.66
N ALA A 87 22.69 20.59 27.56
CA ALA A 87 23.03 20.08 26.24
C ALA A 87 24.53 19.81 26.10
N ASN A 88 25.38 20.66 26.68
CA ASN A 88 26.83 20.47 26.66
C ASN A 88 27.26 19.23 27.46
N GLU A 89 26.63 18.97 28.60
CA GLU A 89 26.86 17.76 29.39
C GLU A 89 26.46 16.51 28.59
N VAL A 90 25.25 16.47 28.03
CA VAL A 90 24.77 15.35 27.19
C VAL A 90 25.69 15.15 25.97
N ALA A 91 26.15 16.24 25.35
CA ALA A 91 27.09 16.19 24.23
C ALA A 91 28.47 15.62 24.63
N ALA A 92 28.89 15.78 25.88
CA ALA A 92 30.12 15.16 26.39
C ALA A 92 29.96 13.63 26.47
N PHE A 93 28.84 13.13 27.02
CA PHE A 93 28.54 11.69 27.02
C PHE A 93 28.48 11.12 25.60
N LEU A 94 27.84 11.85 24.67
CA LEU A 94 27.85 11.46 23.27
C LEU A 94 29.29 11.36 22.73
N ARG A 95 30.14 12.34 22.98
CA ARG A 95 31.52 12.31 22.50
C ARG A 95 32.29 11.08 22.99
N ASP A 96 32.06 10.66 24.23
CA ASP A 96 32.81 9.57 24.87
C ASP A 96 32.30 8.16 24.50
N GLN A 97 31.13 8.04 23.86
CA GLN A 97 30.55 6.74 23.48
C GLN A 97 31.26 6.03 22.34
N GLU A 98 31.82 6.76 21.35
CA GLU A 98 32.41 6.18 20.14
C GLU A 98 33.67 6.92 19.73
N PHE A 99 34.65 6.17 19.22
CA PHE A 99 35.95 6.73 18.81
C PHE A 99 35.90 7.39 17.43
N TYR A 100 34.98 6.97 16.55
CA TYR A 100 34.96 7.34 15.14
C TYR A 100 34.01 8.50 14.82
N TRP A 101 33.60 9.29 15.81
CA TRP A 101 32.71 10.43 15.61
C TRP A 101 33.19 11.70 16.32
N SER A 102 32.78 12.85 15.78
CA SER A 102 33.16 14.19 16.25
C SER A 102 31.90 14.99 16.56
N VAL A 103 31.74 15.41 17.82
CA VAL A 103 30.57 16.15 18.32
C VAL A 103 30.90 17.63 18.48
N LYS A 104 30.26 18.51 17.68
CA LYS A 104 30.43 19.96 17.66
C LYS A 104 29.16 20.69 18.10
N GLY A 105 29.31 21.73 18.93
CA GLY A 105 28.19 22.52 19.46
C GLY A 105 27.97 23.81 18.69
N VAL A 106 26.71 24.09 18.37
CA VAL A 106 26.26 25.25 17.57
C VAL A 106 25.27 26.08 18.40
N ALA A 107 25.18 27.39 18.17
CA ALA A 107 24.35 28.28 19.00
C ALA A 107 22.85 28.17 18.70
N SER A 108 22.48 27.97 17.43
CA SER A 108 21.09 27.91 16.96
C SER A 108 20.84 26.71 16.06
N GLU A 109 19.59 26.25 16.00
CA GLU A 109 19.15 25.20 15.06
C GLU A 109 19.39 25.62 13.60
N GLN A 110 19.21 26.89 13.27
CA GLN A 110 19.36 27.36 11.89
C GLN A 110 20.81 27.27 11.41
N GLU A 111 21.75 27.65 12.27
CA GLU A 111 23.20 27.51 12.01
C GLU A 111 23.60 26.04 11.90
N LEU A 112 22.98 25.15 12.68
CA LEU A 112 23.18 23.70 12.56
C LEU A 112 22.73 23.17 11.20
N VAL A 113 21.59 23.62 10.69
CA VAL A 113 21.08 23.23 9.36
C VAL A 113 21.99 23.77 8.26
N ASP A 114 22.49 25.01 8.40
CA ASP A 114 23.43 25.60 7.45
C ASP A 114 24.76 24.81 7.41
N GLU A 115 25.29 24.37 8.54
CA GLU A 115 26.47 23.49 8.60
C GLU A 115 26.22 22.14 7.90
N LEU A 116 25.09 21.48 8.18
CA LEU A 116 24.76 20.19 7.56
C LEU A 116 24.61 20.28 6.03
N THR A 117 24.15 21.44 5.53
CA THR A 117 23.95 21.69 4.08
C THR A 117 25.19 22.25 3.38
N THR A 118 26.11 22.90 4.09
CA THR A 118 27.34 23.46 3.51
C THR A 118 28.47 22.44 3.38
N ILE A 119 28.56 21.47 4.31
CA ILE A 119 29.51 20.35 4.23
C ILE A 119 29.28 19.50 2.98
N ASN A 120 28.03 19.45 2.51
CA ASN A 120 27.64 18.68 1.33
C ASN A 120 26.90 19.61 0.34
N PRO A 121 27.59 20.28 -0.60
CA PRO A 121 26.90 20.95 -1.69
C PRO A 121 25.98 19.95 -2.42
N PRO A 122 24.94 20.40 -3.14
CA PRO A 122 24.08 19.53 -3.94
C PRO A 122 24.90 18.89 -5.07
N ALA A 123 25.60 17.81 -4.74
CA ALA A 123 26.27 16.92 -5.66
C ALA A 123 25.24 15.92 -6.22
N PRO A 124 25.45 15.36 -7.42
CA PRO A 124 24.61 14.28 -7.95
C PRO A 124 24.50 13.13 -6.94
N PRO A 125 23.44 12.30 -7.03
CA PRO A 125 23.15 11.25 -6.03
C PRO A 125 24.41 10.43 -5.80
N ILE A 126 25.03 10.64 -4.64
CA ILE A 126 26.22 9.91 -4.25
C ILE A 126 25.71 8.50 -3.98
N SER A 127 26.25 7.51 -4.69
CA SER A 127 26.00 6.11 -4.37
C SER A 127 26.32 5.90 -2.88
N LEU A 128 25.29 5.53 -2.10
CA LEU A 128 25.40 5.06 -0.71
C LEU A 128 26.46 3.96 -0.52
N ASP A 129 26.97 3.39 -1.61
CA ASP A 129 27.96 2.32 -1.65
C ASP A 129 29.40 2.79 -1.38
N ASP A 130 29.78 4.04 -1.66
CA ASP A 130 31.21 4.38 -1.73
C ASP A 130 31.84 4.84 -0.40
N ASP A 131 31.12 5.58 0.46
CA ASP A 131 31.71 6.26 1.64
C ASP A 131 31.51 5.50 2.99
N CYS A 132 30.64 4.49 2.98
CA CYS A 132 30.28 3.71 4.18
C CYS A 132 30.97 2.34 4.29
N GLY A 133 32.02 2.10 3.49
CA GLY A 133 32.83 0.88 3.64
C GLY A 133 32.16 -0.38 3.11
N GLY A 134 31.32 -0.27 2.07
CA GLY A 134 30.74 -1.41 1.36
C GLY A 134 31.75 -2.14 0.48
N GLY A 135 32.77 -2.76 1.09
CA GLY A 135 33.65 -3.70 0.39
C GLY A 135 32.89 -4.97 0.00
N GLY A 136 32.07 -4.91 -1.06
CA GLY A 136 31.40 -6.04 -1.67
C GLY A 136 29.93 -6.21 -1.28
N GLY A 137 29.02 -5.69 -2.09
CA GLY A 137 27.64 -6.18 -2.31
C GLY A 137 26.64 -6.12 -1.14
N ASN A 138 27.07 -5.90 0.09
CA ASN A 138 26.21 -5.75 1.26
C ASN A 138 26.12 -4.27 1.61
N VAL A 139 24.92 -3.70 1.46
CA VAL A 139 24.61 -2.33 1.88
C VAL A 139 24.98 -2.18 3.36
N SER A 140 25.87 -1.25 3.68
CA SER A 140 26.24 -0.93 5.05
C SER A 140 25.05 -0.26 5.74
N VAL A 141 24.26 -1.07 6.44
CA VAL A 141 23.16 -0.60 7.29
C VAL A 141 23.73 0.30 8.38
N GLY A 142 23.07 1.45 8.61
CA GLY A 142 23.34 2.27 9.79
C GLY A 142 24.27 3.46 9.58
N CYS A 143 24.66 3.76 8.34
CA CYS A 143 25.59 4.84 8.03
C CYS A 143 24.85 6.15 7.67
N PHE A 144 25.20 7.25 8.36
CA PHE A 144 24.69 8.60 8.06
C PHE A 144 25.79 9.46 7.42
N VAL A 145 25.88 9.40 6.08
CA VAL A 145 26.85 10.18 5.28
C VAL A 145 26.44 11.65 5.24
N GLY A 146 27.39 12.54 5.52
CA GLY A 146 27.18 13.99 5.50
C GLY A 146 26.89 14.62 6.87
N GLY A 147 26.90 13.82 7.93
CA GLY A 147 26.74 14.27 9.31
C GLY A 147 25.31 14.25 9.82
N ALA A 148 25.17 14.41 11.14
CA ALA A 148 23.87 14.41 11.83
C ALA A 148 23.76 15.57 12.81
N GLY A 149 22.53 15.99 13.07
CA GLY A 149 22.18 17.09 13.95
C GLY A 149 21.30 16.63 15.11
N VAL A 150 21.55 17.15 16.30
CA VAL A 150 20.74 16.92 17.50
C VAL A 150 20.33 18.27 18.07
N VAL A 151 19.04 18.59 18.01
CA VAL A 151 18.48 19.83 18.55
C VAL A 151 17.77 19.51 19.86
N PHE A 152 18.30 20.03 20.96
CA PHE A 152 17.69 19.93 22.28
C PHE A 152 16.75 21.12 22.50
N VAL A 153 15.46 20.84 22.74
CA VAL A 153 14.43 21.90 22.88
C VAL A 153 14.16 22.20 24.35
N GLY A 154 14.05 21.15 25.18
CA GLY A 154 13.79 21.28 26.61
C GLY A 154 14.53 20.20 27.40
N LEU A 155 15.55 20.60 28.15
CA LEU A 155 16.34 19.73 29.03
C LEU A 155 16.23 20.10 30.53
N GLU A 156 15.54 21.20 30.84
CA GLU A 156 15.57 21.84 32.18
C GLU A 156 14.36 21.47 33.07
N GLY A 157 13.49 20.55 32.63
CA GLY A 157 12.31 20.08 33.37
C GLY A 157 12.12 18.55 33.32
N ASP A 158 10.96 18.08 33.76
CA ASP A 158 10.56 16.66 33.72
C ASP A 158 10.25 16.15 32.30
N SER A 159 10.12 17.07 31.34
CA SER A 159 9.89 16.79 29.92
C SER A 159 11.19 16.92 29.13
N LEU A 160 11.64 15.80 28.57
CA LEU A 160 12.79 15.72 27.68
C LEU A 160 12.33 15.78 26.23
N GLU A 161 12.68 16.86 25.52
CA GLU A 161 12.35 17.01 24.09
C GLU A 161 13.61 17.28 23.26
N TYR A 162 13.84 16.42 22.26
CA TYR A 162 14.93 16.55 21.29
C TYR A 162 14.45 16.19 19.88
N THR A 163 15.09 16.80 18.89
CA THR A 163 14.84 16.57 17.47
C THR A 163 16.14 16.10 16.80
N LEU A 164 16.07 15.02 16.04
CA LEU A 164 17.19 14.54 15.21
C LEU A 164 17.03 15.07 13.79
N ARG A 165 18.11 15.61 13.24
CA ARG A 165 18.22 16.11 11.87
C ARG A 165 19.26 15.27 11.14
N LEU A 166 18.83 14.43 10.20
CA LEU A 166 19.73 13.68 9.34
C LEU A 166 19.48 14.05 7.88
N ARG A 167 20.52 13.95 7.07
CA ARG A 167 20.38 13.97 5.61
C ARG A 167 19.56 12.75 5.18
N HIS A 168 18.59 12.97 4.31
CA HIS A 168 17.74 11.93 3.74
C HIS A 168 17.82 12.04 2.22
N GLU A 169 18.09 10.93 1.53
CA GLU A 169 18.16 10.89 0.06
C GLU A 169 16.98 10.13 -0.56
N VAL A 170 16.06 9.58 0.24
CA VAL A 170 14.99 8.71 -0.28
C VAL A 170 13.75 9.53 -0.65
N GLY A 171 13.80 10.14 -1.84
CA GLY A 171 12.60 10.44 -2.64
C GLY A 171 11.88 11.77 -2.37
N ASP A 172 10.73 11.92 -3.06
CA ASP A 172 9.92 13.13 -3.34
C ASP A 172 9.36 13.90 -2.12
N SER A 173 9.82 13.60 -0.90
CA SER A 173 9.33 14.18 0.35
C SER A 173 10.44 14.89 1.14
N ASP A 174 10.19 16.15 1.51
CA ASP A 174 11.12 16.99 2.29
C ASP A 174 11.35 16.52 3.74
N THR A 175 10.61 15.51 4.24
CA THR A 175 10.66 15.09 5.66
C THR A 175 10.43 13.59 5.86
N TRP A 176 10.96 13.07 6.97
CA TRP A 176 10.73 11.70 7.41
C TRP A 176 9.29 11.51 7.92
N HIS A 177 8.58 10.51 7.40
CA HIS A 177 7.21 10.18 7.82
C HIS A 177 7.17 9.41 9.15
N THR A 178 7.65 10.00 10.25
CA THR A 178 7.67 9.37 11.59
C THR A 178 6.28 9.23 12.21
N ARG A 179 5.29 9.96 11.68
CA ARG A 179 3.89 9.88 12.10
C ARG A 179 3.15 8.71 11.47
N GLU A 180 3.71 8.10 10.43
CA GLU A 180 3.09 6.98 9.73
C GLU A 180 3.68 5.67 10.24
N THR A 181 2.83 4.82 10.80
CA THR A 181 3.24 3.48 11.24
C THR A 181 3.30 2.47 10.08
N SER A 182 2.66 2.78 8.95
CA SER A 182 2.66 1.97 7.74
C SER A 182 2.33 2.81 6.50
N PHE A 183 2.81 2.36 5.34
CA PHE A 183 2.50 2.99 4.05
C PHE A 183 1.00 2.91 3.75
N TRP A 184 0.41 3.95 3.14
CA TRP A 184 -1.04 4.01 2.85
C TRP A 184 -1.53 2.89 1.92
N LEU A 185 -0.65 2.33 1.08
CA LEU A 185 -0.94 1.21 0.19
C LEU A 185 -0.08 0.00 0.56
N GLN A 186 -0.61 -0.88 1.40
CA GLN A 186 0.07 -2.12 1.73
C GLN A 186 0.15 -3.00 0.48
N ARG A 187 1.37 -3.35 0.09
CA ARG A 187 1.57 -4.39 -0.93
C ARG A 187 1.24 -5.75 -0.31
N PRO A 188 0.61 -6.68 -1.06
CA PRO A 188 0.36 -8.02 -0.56
C PRO A 188 1.67 -8.72 -0.19
N GLY A 189 1.68 -9.36 0.99
CA GLY A 189 2.80 -10.16 1.48
C GLY A 189 3.69 -9.46 2.52
N ALA A 190 4.75 -10.17 2.94
CA ALA A 190 5.69 -9.67 3.93
C ALA A 190 6.55 -8.53 3.37
N ARG A 191 6.84 -7.54 4.21
CA ARG A 191 7.83 -6.50 3.90
C ARG A 191 9.22 -7.06 4.19
N VAL A 192 9.93 -7.50 3.15
CA VAL A 192 11.28 -8.10 3.28
C VAL A 192 12.39 -7.04 3.20
N THR A 193 12.10 -5.85 2.66
CA THR A 193 13.06 -4.76 2.56
C THR A 193 13.35 -4.13 3.92
N ASP A 194 14.59 -3.72 4.14
CA ASP A 194 14.98 -3.01 5.35
C ASP A 194 14.19 -1.71 5.55
N ASN A 195 14.02 -1.34 6.81
CA ASN A 195 13.41 -0.08 7.16
C ASN A 195 14.35 1.06 6.76
N ALA A 196 13.85 2.12 6.11
CA ALA A 196 14.68 3.30 5.77
C ALA A 196 15.35 3.89 7.02
N TYR A 197 14.66 3.88 8.17
CA TYR A 197 15.22 4.28 9.47
C TYR A 197 16.41 3.44 9.94
N LEU A 198 16.46 2.16 9.54
CA LEU A 198 17.55 1.25 9.86
C LEU A 198 18.71 1.45 8.85
N ALA A 199 18.39 1.48 7.56
CA ALA A 199 19.35 1.64 6.47
C ALA A 199 20.17 2.94 6.59
N GLU A 200 19.52 4.08 6.81
CA GLU A 200 20.17 5.40 6.86
C GLU A 200 20.81 5.77 8.20
N GLY A 201 20.79 4.87 9.20
CA GLY A 201 21.43 5.14 10.49
C GLY A 201 20.64 5.97 11.49
N PHE A 202 19.40 6.37 11.18
CA PHE A 202 18.55 7.10 12.13
C PHE A 202 18.35 6.35 13.45
N LEU A 203 17.99 5.05 13.39
CA LEU A 203 17.79 4.25 14.60
C LEU A 203 19.09 4.09 15.40
N HIS A 204 20.24 4.05 14.72
CA HIS A 204 21.55 3.95 15.34
C HIS A 204 21.88 5.22 16.12
N LEU A 205 21.70 6.39 15.48
CA LEU A 205 21.86 7.69 16.13
C LEU A 205 20.88 7.87 17.28
N GLN A 206 19.60 7.53 17.08
CA GLN A 206 18.57 7.63 18.12
C GLN A 206 18.93 6.77 19.34
N ASN A 207 19.40 5.54 19.13
CA ASN A 207 19.84 4.66 20.21
C ASN A 207 21.06 5.25 20.95
N ARG A 208 22.03 5.86 20.25
CA ARG A 208 23.18 6.50 20.91
C ARG A 208 22.80 7.74 21.70
N VAL A 209 21.98 8.62 21.13
CA VAL A 209 21.44 9.82 21.82
C VAL A 209 20.60 9.43 23.02
N ALA A 210 19.71 8.43 22.89
CA ALA A 210 18.92 7.94 24.01
C ALA A 210 19.81 7.36 25.13
N ARG A 211 20.86 6.60 24.79
CA ARG A 211 21.82 6.10 25.78
C ARG A 211 22.56 7.23 26.48
N ALA A 212 23.04 8.23 25.74
CA ALA A 212 23.74 9.37 26.33
C ALA A 212 22.83 10.16 27.29
N LEU A 213 21.55 10.31 26.95
CA LEU A 213 20.55 10.93 27.81
C LEU A 213 20.29 10.10 29.08
N VAL A 214 20.19 8.77 28.94
CA VAL A 214 20.05 7.87 30.09
C VAL A 214 21.28 7.97 30.99
N ASP A 215 22.49 7.84 30.43
CA ASP A 215 23.74 7.90 31.18
C ASP A 215 23.88 9.23 31.93
N TRP A 216 23.65 10.37 31.25
CA TRP A 216 23.62 11.69 31.86
C TRP A 216 22.60 11.80 33.00
N SER A 217 21.37 11.31 32.80
CA SER A 217 20.33 11.35 33.83
C SER A 217 20.63 10.46 35.03
N THR A 218 21.25 9.30 34.80
CA THR A 218 21.64 8.36 35.85
C THR A 218 22.83 8.87 36.66
N GLU A 219 23.81 9.51 36.01
CA GLU A 219 24.93 10.17 36.69
C GLU A 219 24.43 11.32 37.56
N LYS A 220 23.53 12.15 37.04
CA LYS A 220 22.88 13.22 37.82
C LYS A 220 22.14 12.68 39.05
N ALA A 221 21.60 11.46 38.97
CA ALA A 221 20.91 10.77 40.06
C ALA A 221 21.85 9.93 40.96
N ASN A 222 23.17 9.86 40.66
CA ASN A 222 24.13 8.96 41.29
C ASN A 222 23.72 7.47 41.27
N ILE A 223 23.11 7.02 40.18
CA ILE A 223 22.70 5.64 39.95
C ILE A 223 23.60 5.05 38.85
N SER A 224 24.16 3.86 39.05
CA SER A 224 24.92 3.17 37.99
C SER A 224 23.99 2.58 36.93
N SER A 225 24.17 2.93 35.66
CA SER A 225 23.46 2.30 34.55
C SER A 225 24.09 0.94 34.19
N PRO A 226 23.29 -0.14 34.05
CA PRO A 226 23.80 -1.41 33.53
C PRO A 226 24.05 -1.32 32.01
N PRO A 227 24.99 -2.11 31.45
CA PRO A 227 25.19 -2.14 30.00
C PRO A 227 23.95 -2.73 29.31
N VAL A 228 23.22 -1.90 28.57
CA VAL A 228 22.03 -2.31 27.79
C VAL A 228 22.39 -2.45 26.33
N GLN A 229 22.21 -3.66 25.78
CA GLN A 229 22.29 -3.92 24.35
C GLN A 229 20.89 -3.87 23.74
N VAL A 230 20.65 -2.88 22.88
CA VAL A 230 19.41 -2.73 22.13
C VAL A 230 19.59 -3.28 20.73
N SER A 231 18.69 -4.16 20.31
CA SER A 231 18.60 -4.72 18.96
C SER A 231 17.23 -4.42 18.37
N VAL A 232 17.15 -4.30 17.05
CA VAL A 232 15.90 -4.12 16.32
C VAL A 232 15.60 -5.38 15.53
N LYS A 233 14.33 -5.75 15.47
CA LYS A 233 13.86 -6.90 14.71
C LYS A 233 12.55 -6.55 14.04
N GLN A 234 12.41 -6.96 12.78
CA GLN A 234 11.14 -6.85 12.08
C GLN A 234 10.11 -7.83 12.65
N ILE A 235 8.86 -7.40 12.72
CA ILE A 235 7.75 -8.25 13.20
C ILE A 235 7.60 -9.43 12.24
N PRO A 236 7.51 -10.69 12.74
CA PRO A 236 7.33 -11.85 11.88
C PRO A 236 6.02 -11.76 11.10
N TYR A 237 6.02 -12.29 9.87
CA TYR A 237 4.86 -12.28 9.00
C TYR A 237 4.29 -13.70 8.88
N PRO A 238 2.96 -13.90 8.98
CA PRO A 238 2.33 -15.21 8.83
C PRO A 238 2.55 -15.77 7.41
N SER A 239 2.26 -17.06 7.21
CA SER A 239 2.30 -17.65 5.85
C SER A 239 1.41 -16.87 4.89
N TYR A 240 1.91 -16.63 3.68
CA TYR A 240 1.24 -15.81 2.68
C TYR A 240 1.52 -16.28 1.26
N HIS A 241 0.65 -15.85 0.35
CA HIS A 241 0.73 -16.20 -1.06
C HIS A 241 1.15 -14.98 -1.86
N ILE A 242 2.13 -15.15 -2.74
CA ILE A 242 2.53 -14.11 -3.68
C ILE A 242 1.86 -14.45 -5.01
N ASP A 243 0.84 -13.65 -5.35
CA ASP A 243 0.21 -13.70 -6.65
C ASP A 243 0.77 -12.59 -7.55
N THR A 244 1.80 -12.96 -8.30
CA THR A 244 2.47 -12.07 -9.26
C THR A 244 1.51 -11.59 -10.34
N PHE A 245 0.56 -12.43 -10.77
CA PHE A 245 -0.42 -12.06 -11.78
C PHE A 245 -1.31 -10.91 -11.30
N LEU A 246 -1.90 -11.03 -10.11
CA LEU A 246 -2.73 -9.99 -9.54
C LEU A 246 -1.94 -8.72 -9.28
N ASN A 247 -0.69 -8.82 -8.80
CA ASN A 247 0.13 -7.64 -8.51
C ASN A 247 0.37 -6.78 -9.77
N TRP A 248 0.61 -7.40 -10.92
CA TRP A 248 0.84 -6.67 -12.18
C TRP A 248 -0.45 -6.34 -12.95
N ASN A 249 -1.48 -7.19 -12.87
CA ASN A 249 -2.68 -7.08 -13.68
C ASN A 249 -3.91 -6.56 -12.92
N ALA A 250 -3.82 -6.25 -11.63
CA ALA A 250 -4.94 -5.72 -10.83
C ALA A 250 -5.64 -4.52 -11.47
N ALA A 251 -4.90 -3.66 -12.19
CA ALA A 251 -5.47 -2.51 -12.88
C ALA A 251 -6.23 -2.89 -14.17
N ILE A 252 -5.80 -3.95 -14.87
CA ILE A 252 -6.33 -4.34 -16.19
C ILE A 252 -7.51 -5.32 -16.05
N LEU A 253 -7.52 -6.15 -15.00
CA LEU A 253 -8.55 -7.16 -14.78
C LEU A 253 -9.98 -6.61 -14.72
N PRO A 254 -10.30 -5.53 -13.99
CA PRO A 254 -11.64 -4.95 -13.99
C PRO A 254 -12.05 -4.46 -15.37
N LEU A 255 -11.12 -3.92 -16.15
CA LEU A 255 -11.37 -3.43 -17.51
C LEU A 255 -11.73 -4.59 -18.46
N LEU A 256 -11.00 -5.71 -18.39
CA LEU A 256 -11.31 -6.92 -19.16
C LEU A 256 -12.68 -7.50 -18.78
N LEU A 257 -13.02 -7.52 -17.49
CA LEU A 257 -14.33 -8.00 -17.03
C LEU A 257 -15.47 -7.12 -17.53
N ILE A 258 -15.33 -5.79 -17.47
CA ILE A 258 -16.35 -4.86 -18.00
C ILE A 258 -16.50 -5.02 -19.52
N MET A 259 -15.38 -5.21 -20.23
CA MET A 259 -15.39 -5.41 -21.67
C MET A 259 -16.23 -6.63 -22.08
N ALA A 260 -16.25 -7.69 -21.26
CA ALA A 260 -17.06 -8.87 -21.51
C ALA A 260 -18.58 -8.58 -21.48
N PHE A 261 -19.02 -7.56 -20.73
CA PHE A 261 -20.42 -7.16 -20.68
C PHE A 261 -20.81 -6.16 -21.79
N ILE A 262 -19.87 -5.61 -22.56
CA ILE A 262 -20.16 -4.63 -23.63
C ILE A 262 -21.11 -5.23 -24.67
N TYR A 263 -20.93 -6.50 -25.04
CA TYR A 263 -21.82 -7.16 -25.98
C TYR A 263 -23.26 -7.21 -25.47
N THR A 264 -23.45 -7.57 -24.19
CA THR A 264 -24.78 -7.61 -23.56
C THR A 264 -25.44 -6.23 -23.54
N ALA A 265 -24.67 -5.17 -23.25
CA ALA A 265 -25.16 -3.79 -23.30
C ALA A 265 -25.55 -3.38 -24.73
N GLY A 266 -24.77 -3.77 -25.74
CA GLY A 266 -25.08 -3.51 -27.15
C GLY A 266 -26.33 -4.24 -27.64
N MET A 267 -26.54 -5.48 -27.21
CA MET A 267 -27.75 -6.23 -27.56
C MET A 267 -29.00 -5.64 -26.89
N PHE A 268 -28.89 -5.21 -25.64
CA PHE A 268 -29.96 -4.50 -24.94
C PHE A 268 -30.36 -3.19 -25.65
N THR A 269 -29.39 -2.36 -26.05
CA THR A 269 -29.69 -1.12 -26.78
C THR A 269 -30.31 -1.40 -28.14
N LYS A 270 -29.85 -2.44 -28.86
CA LYS A 270 -30.48 -2.91 -30.10
C LYS A 270 -31.95 -3.30 -29.89
N GLU A 271 -32.27 -4.05 -28.85
CA GLU A 271 -33.66 -4.44 -28.55
C GLU A 271 -34.55 -3.22 -28.24
N LEU A 272 -34.04 -2.26 -27.48
CA LEU A 272 -34.73 -1.00 -27.19
C LEU A 272 -34.97 -0.16 -28.45
N VAL A 273 -33.98 -0.07 -29.34
CA VAL A 273 -34.10 0.66 -30.61
C VAL A 273 -35.10 -0.04 -31.52
N LEU A 274 -35.05 -1.36 -31.64
CA LEU A 274 -36.03 -2.12 -32.45
C LEU A 274 -37.47 -1.93 -31.94
N GLU A 275 -37.71 -1.89 -30.63
CA GLU A 275 -39.05 -1.61 -30.08
C GLU A 275 -39.52 -0.18 -30.39
N LYS A 276 -38.58 0.78 -30.42
CA LYS A 276 -38.87 2.17 -30.82
C LYS A 276 -39.15 2.29 -32.31
N GLU A 277 -38.32 1.69 -33.17
CA GLU A 277 -38.47 1.73 -34.63
C GLU A 277 -39.78 1.11 -35.10
N THR A 278 -40.16 -0.02 -34.50
CA THR A 278 -41.42 -0.72 -34.80
C THR A 278 -42.66 -0.02 -34.23
N ARG A 279 -42.50 1.08 -33.50
CA ARG A 279 -43.57 1.83 -32.81
C ARG A 279 -44.45 0.99 -31.88
N ILE A 280 -43.98 -0.20 -31.47
CA ILE A 280 -44.69 -1.08 -30.53
C ILE A 280 -44.86 -0.40 -29.18
N ARG A 281 -43.88 0.42 -28.78
CA ARG A 281 -44.01 1.25 -27.58
C ARG A 281 -45.20 2.21 -27.63
N GLU A 282 -45.39 2.91 -28.74
CA GLU A 282 -46.48 3.89 -28.90
C GLU A 282 -47.85 3.22 -28.93
N SER A 283 -47.95 2.07 -29.62
CA SER A 283 -49.20 1.31 -29.65
C SER A 283 -49.59 0.79 -28.26
N MET A 284 -48.64 0.34 -27.44
CA MET A 284 -48.90 -0.06 -26.06
C MET A 284 -49.36 1.13 -25.19
N LEU A 285 -48.79 2.32 -25.39
CA LEU A 285 -49.26 3.53 -24.69
C LEU A 285 -50.69 3.90 -25.08
N MET A 286 -51.05 3.79 -26.37
CA MET A 286 -52.43 4.00 -26.84
C MET A 286 -53.42 2.98 -26.26
N MET A 287 -52.97 1.76 -25.95
CA MET A 287 -53.76 0.74 -25.26
C MET A 287 -53.96 1.02 -23.75
N GLY A 288 -53.43 2.14 -23.23
CA GLY A 288 -53.63 2.58 -21.84
C GLY A 288 -52.52 2.18 -20.87
N LEU A 289 -51.39 1.67 -21.36
CA LEU A 289 -50.21 1.40 -20.54
C LEU A 289 -49.50 2.71 -20.15
N LYS A 290 -48.99 2.79 -18.92
CA LYS A 290 -48.19 3.94 -18.48
C LYS A 290 -46.73 3.78 -18.85
N GLN A 291 -46.08 4.90 -19.19
CA GLN A 291 -44.67 4.93 -19.58
C GLN A 291 -43.71 4.33 -18.56
N TRP A 292 -43.96 4.52 -17.25
CA TRP A 292 -43.10 3.96 -16.20
C TRP A 292 -43.12 2.42 -16.17
N VAL A 293 -44.26 1.80 -16.50
CA VAL A 293 -44.42 0.33 -16.51
C VAL A 293 -43.52 -0.29 -17.59
N LEU A 294 -43.36 0.40 -18.73
CA LEU A 294 -42.48 -0.05 -19.80
C LEU A 294 -41.01 -0.02 -19.35
N TRP A 295 -40.58 1.07 -18.72
CA TRP A 295 -39.21 1.19 -18.22
C TRP A 295 -38.90 0.16 -17.12
N THR A 296 -39.83 -0.06 -16.18
CA THR A 296 -39.63 -1.08 -15.13
C THR A 296 -39.62 -2.49 -15.71
N THR A 297 -40.43 -2.78 -16.73
CA THR A 297 -40.39 -4.08 -17.42
C THR A 297 -39.02 -4.32 -18.07
N TRP A 298 -38.48 -3.33 -18.79
CA TRP A 298 -37.16 -3.43 -19.40
C TRP A 298 -36.04 -3.59 -18.37
N PHE A 299 -36.10 -2.81 -17.29
CA PHE A 299 -35.15 -2.91 -16.18
C PHE A 299 -35.17 -4.29 -15.53
N ILE A 300 -36.35 -4.79 -15.14
CA ILE A 300 -36.49 -6.10 -14.48
C ILE A 300 -36.02 -7.22 -15.42
N LYS A 301 -36.39 -7.18 -16.71
CA LYS A 301 -35.91 -8.15 -17.70
C LYS A 301 -34.39 -8.17 -17.77
N GLN A 302 -33.76 -7.00 -17.92
CA GLN A 302 -32.30 -6.94 -18.08
C GLN A 302 -31.57 -7.27 -16.77
N PHE A 303 -32.09 -6.84 -15.63
CA PHE A 303 -31.54 -7.17 -14.31
C PHE A 303 -31.53 -8.66 -14.06
N LEU A 304 -32.67 -9.35 -14.24
CA LEU A 304 -32.75 -10.80 -14.04
C LEU A 304 -31.82 -11.55 -14.99
N PHE A 305 -31.72 -11.10 -16.25
CA PHE A 305 -30.85 -11.72 -17.23
C PHE A 305 -29.36 -11.57 -16.87
N LEU A 306 -28.92 -10.35 -16.56
CA LEU A 306 -27.53 -10.08 -16.17
C LEU A 306 -27.18 -10.69 -14.82
N PHE A 307 -28.13 -10.78 -13.90
CA PHE A 307 -27.93 -11.40 -12.58
C PHE A 307 -27.49 -12.86 -12.72
N VAL A 308 -28.11 -13.64 -13.62
CA VAL A 308 -27.72 -15.03 -13.85
C VAL A 308 -26.29 -15.11 -14.39
N SER A 309 -25.93 -14.28 -15.39
CA SER A 309 -24.56 -14.24 -15.92
C SER A 309 -23.53 -13.84 -14.85
N SER A 310 -23.83 -12.83 -14.06
CA SER A 310 -22.94 -12.33 -12.99
C SER A 310 -22.79 -13.36 -11.87
N LEU A 311 -23.84 -14.11 -11.54
CA LEU A 311 -23.78 -15.19 -10.57
C LEU A 311 -22.82 -16.31 -11.04
N ILE A 312 -22.90 -16.70 -12.32
CA ILE A 312 -21.98 -17.68 -12.90
C ILE A 312 -20.53 -17.19 -12.81
N VAL A 313 -20.27 -15.94 -13.21
CA VAL A 313 -18.94 -15.32 -13.12
C VAL A 313 -18.44 -15.29 -11.66
N ALA A 314 -19.29 -14.92 -10.70
CA ALA A 314 -18.92 -14.89 -9.29
C ALA A 314 -18.55 -16.28 -8.75
N ILE A 315 -19.32 -17.31 -9.11
CA ILE A 315 -19.02 -18.70 -8.74
C ILE A 315 -17.68 -19.13 -9.35
N LEU A 316 -17.44 -18.84 -10.64
CA LEU A 316 -16.18 -19.18 -11.31
C LEU A 316 -14.97 -18.51 -10.64
N LEU A 317 -15.07 -17.22 -10.32
CA LEU A 317 -14.02 -16.49 -9.62
C LEU A 317 -13.78 -17.04 -8.20
N LYS A 318 -14.85 -17.43 -7.49
CA LYS A 318 -14.74 -18.01 -6.15
C LYS A 318 -14.07 -19.37 -6.15
N VAL A 319 -14.44 -20.26 -7.08
CA VAL A 319 -13.78 -21.56 -7.23
C VAL A 319 -12.30 -21.39 -7.63
N ALA A 320 -12.01 -20.44 -8.52
CA ALA A 320 -10.64 -20.11 -8.90
C ALA A 320 -9.81 -19.52 -7.75
N SER A 321 -10.44 -18.85 -6.77
CA SER A 321 -9.72 -18.41 -5.57
C SER A 321 -9.50 -19.54 -4.57
N ASP A 322 -10.50 -20.40 -4.35
CA ASP A 322 -10.43 -21.43 -3.30
C ASP A 322 -9.45 -22.56 -3.65
N THR A 323 -9.33 -22.89 -4.94
CA THR A 323 -8.32 -23.86 -5.44
C THR A 323 -6.87 -23.46 -5.12
N LEU A 324 -6.60 -22.18 -4.87
CA LEU A 324 -5.26 -21.67 -4.54
C LEU A 324 -4.93 -21.79 -3.05
N ILE A 325 -5.93 -21.86 -2.18
CA ILE A 325 -5.74 -21.89 -0.71
C ILE A 325 -5.25 -23.28 -0.25
N CYS A 326 -5.44 -24.32 -1.06
CA CYS A 326 -5.16 -25.71 -0.67
C CYS A 326 -3.70 -26.16 -0.78
N GLN A 327 -2.77 -25.31 -1.22
CA GLN A 327 -1.34 -25.60 -1.06
C GLN A 327 -0.85 -25.06 0.29
N SER A 328 -1.16 -25.81 1.35
CA SER A 328 -0.66 -25.53 2.69
C SER A 328 0.86 -25.73 2.74
N CYS A 329 1.56 -24.78 3.39
CA CYS A 329 2.93 -25.00 3.86
C CYS A 329 3.00 -26.28 4.71
N PRO A 330 4.06 -27.09 4.57
CA PRO A 330 4.25 -28.31 5.35
C PRO A 330 4.38 -28.04 6.86
#